data_AF-A0A2M7MQL6-F1
#
_entry.id   AF-A0A2M7MQL6-F1
#
_cell.length_a   1.000
_cell.length_b   1.000
_cell.length_c   1.000
_cell.angle_alpha   90.00
_cell.angle_beta   90.00
_cell.angle_gamma   90.00
#
_symmetry.space_group_name_H-M   'P 1'
#
loop_
_entity.id
_entity.type
_entity.pdbx_description
1 polymer ?
#
loop_
_entity_poly.entity_id
_entity_poly.type
_entity_poly.pdbx_seq_one_letter_code
_entity_poly.pdbx_strand_id
1 'polypeptide(L)'
;MKNSKKFLLKFSSAIFILFFASFIGCKNSPTDSVVNTEPTTDKAALEKITLEDSALSSFELNYNEEGMMDMMSPMGMGKTTSEIFPVKVGRKITSVTRTFTITQLSDTTAEGNLVLVFTGNLLIGVTKDPSIKSIDTVISKPFVTTVERNVKFVKVANTNHPLQNWRISASSLTKGGTNSANIFIKSITVKLPSGDEILITDPLNYYLSHGLGRMKQIPIVSQNQDVTVEVEIHSAYASEDFVSLTYGAGFHNKMNRAKRKFVLLSDDGLGNKVYSQTYRANSFMGYFHAVIDAMPTQVIKDDTAPVESSAWGFPYIVK
;
A
#
# COMPACT_ATOMS: atom_id res chain seq x y z
N MET A 1 -17.14 -43.16 -68.12
CA MET A 1 -18.56 -43.23 -67.75
C MET A 1 -18.84 -42.22 -66.62
N LYS A 2 -19.68 -41.22 -66.93
CA LYS A 2 -20.59 -40.43 -66.06
C LYS A 2 -20.14 -39.95 -64.66
N ASN A 3 -19.92 -38.63 -64.58
CA ASN A 3 -20.63 -37.63 -63.76
C ASN A 3 -21.37 -38.06 -62.48
N SER A 4 -21.11 -37.34 -61.38
CA SER A 4 -22.10 -36.80 -60.39
C SER A 4 -21.36 -36.49 -59.06
N LYS A 5 -21.44 -35.36 -58.35
CA LYS A 5 -22.18 -34.10 -58.40
C LYS A 5 -21.47 -33.14 -57.43
N LYS A 6 -21.40 -31.85 -57.79
CA LYS A 6 -21.08 -30.73 -56.90
C LYS A 6 -22.23 -30.50 -55.91
N PHE A 7 -21.94 -30.33 -54.62
CA PHE A 7 -22.72 -29.64 -53.56
C PHE A 7 -21.88 -29.86 -52.27
N LEU A 8 -21.20 -28.90 -51.65
CA LEU A 8 -21.66 -27.65 -51.08
C LEU A 8 -20.46 -26.72 -50.93
N LEU A 9 -20.52 -25.61 -51.64
CA LEU A 9 -19.71 -24.42 -51.39
C LEU A 9 -20.49 -23.56 -50.38
N LYS A 10 -19.75 -22.90 -49.48
CA LYS A 10 -20.16 -21.76 -48.64
C LYS A 10 -20.99 -22.08 -47.40
N PHE A 11 -20.33 -22.25 -46.27
CA PHE A 11 -20.71 -21.57 -45.02
C PHE A 11 -19.53 -21.61 -44.05
N SER A 12 -19.37 -20.54 -43.27
CA SER A 12 -18.41 -20.40 -42.16
C SER A 12 -17.06 -19.73 -42.44
N SER A 13 -17.06 -18.67 -43.24
CA SER A 13 -16.02 -17.60 -43.16
C SER A 13 -16.46 -16.43 -42.27
N ALA A 14 -17.63 -16.53 -41.61
CA ALA A 14 -18.24 -15.45 -40.83
C ALA A 14 -18.19 -15.68 -39.29
N ILE A 15 -17.63 -16.80 -38.82
CA ILE A 15 -17.59 -17.12 -37.38
C ILE A 15 -16.25 -16.70 -36.72
N PHE A 16 -15.22 -16.37 -37.50
CA PHE A 16 -13.92 -15.97 -36.94
C PHE A 16 -13.77 -14.45 -36.69
N ILE A 17 -14.71 -13.61 -37.15
CA ILE A 17 -14.67 -12.15 -36.96
C ILE A 17 -15.54 -11.71 -35.77
N LEU A 18 -16.43 -12.56 -35.27
CA LEU A 18 -17.29 -12.23 -34.11
C LEU A 18 -16.61 -12.43 -32.74
N PHE A 19 -15.40 -13.02 -32.71
CA PHE A 19 -14.63 -13.20 -31.46
C PHE A 19 -13.72 -12.00 -31.12
N PHE A 20 -13.60 -11.02 -32.02
CA PHE A 20 -12.80 -9.81 -31.80
C PHE A 20 -13.62 -8.57 -31.39
N ALA A 21 -14.95 -8.67 -31.31
CA ALA A 21 -15.84 -7.54 -31.03
C ALA A 21 -16.36 -7.47 -29.58
N SER A 22 -15.79 -8.24 -28.64
CA SER A 22 -16.25 -8.30 -27.24
C SER A 22 -15.34 -7.62 -26.21
N PHE A 23 -14.38 -6.79 -26.65
CA PHE A 23 -13.53 -5.99 -25.75
C PHE A 23 -13.88 -4.48 -25.73
N ILE A 24 -15.16 -4.12 -25.90
CA ILE A 24 -15.66 -2.79 -25.51
C ILE A 24 -16.40 -2.95 -24.19
N GLY A 25 -15.62 -3.15 -23.13
CA GLY A 25 -16.08 -3.15 -21.74
C GLY A 25 -15.69 -1.85 -21.05
N CYS A 26 -16.36 -0.74 -21.38
CA CYS A 26 -16.40 0.41 -20.48
C CYS A 26 -17.23 0.02 -19.25
N LYS A 27 -16.56 -0.26 -18.13
CA LYS A 27 -17.15 -0.05 -16.81
C LYS A 27 -16.30 0.98 -16.08
N ASN A 28 -16.93 2.13 -15.87
CA ASN A 28 -16.44 3.28 -15.14
C ASN A 28 -15.83 2.84 -13.81
N SER A 29 -14.51 2.95 -13.72
CA SER A 29 -13.86 3.13 -12.43
C SER A 29 -14.11 4.58 -12.01
N PRO A 30 -14.34 4.88 -10.71
CA PRO A 30 -14.36 6.25 -10.24
C PRO A 30 -12.90 6.74 -10.23
N THR A 31 -12.40 7.07 -11.40
CA THR A 31 -11.19 7.85 -11.56
C THR A 31 -11.62 9.29 -11.36
N ASP A 32 -11.15 9.91 -10.27
CA ASP A 32 -10.96 11.36 -10.27
C ASP A 32 -10.32 11.72 -11.60
N SER A 33 -10.97 12.60 -12.33
CA SER A 33 -10.49 13.15 -13.59
C SER A 33 -9.15 13.84 -13.36
N VAL A 34 -8.06 13.11 -13.56
CA VAL A 34 -6.75 13.71 -13.86
C VAL A 34 -6.96 14.49 -15.15
N VAL A 35 -6.93 15.81 -15.05
CA VAL A 35 -7.08 16.69 -16.21
C VAL A 35 -5.91 16.38 -17.16
N ASN A 36 -6.20 15.71 -18.28
CA ASN A 36 -5.22 15.31 -19.32
C ASN A 36 -4.62 16.50 -20.09
N THR A 37 -4.63 17.71 -19.54
CA THR A 37 -3.97 18.86 -20.14
C THR A 37 -2.51 18.92 -19.70
N GLU A 38 -1.61 19.15 -20.65
CA GLU A 38 -0.23 19.51 -20.33
C GLU A 38 -0.20 20.74 -19.41
N PRO A 39 0.47 20.66 -18.25
CA PRO A 39 0.48 21.75 -17.29
C PRO A 39 1.29 22.92 -17.85
N THR A 40 0.69 24.09 -17.79
CA THR A 40 1.29 25.36 -18.25
C THR A 40 2.09 26.07 -17.17
N THR A 41 2.08 25.56 -15.93
CA THR A 41 2.79 26.14 -14.78
C THR A 41 3.63 25.09 -14.07
N ASP A 42 4.74 25.54 -13.45
CA ASP A 42 5.60 24.67 -12.63
C ASP A 42 4.81 24.02 -11.48
N LYS A 43 3.89 24.76 -10.85
CA LYS A 43 3.03 24.23 -9.78
C LYS A 43 2.17 23.06 -10.25
N ALA A 44 1.49 23.19 -11.38
CA ALA A 44 0.67 22.13 -11.94
C ALA A 44 1.52 20.93 -12.43
N ALA A 45 2.75 21.18 -12.88
CA ALA A 45 3.69 20.12 -13.23
C ALA A 45 4.14 19.32 -12.01
N LEU A 46 4.51 19.98 -10.91
CA LEU A 46 4.92 19.32 -9.67
C LEU A 46 3.81 18.45 -9.08
N GLU A 47 2.57 18.94 -9.11
CA GLU A 47 1.40 18.17 -8.70
C GLU A 47 1.20 16.92 -9.56
N LYS A 48 1.24 17.07 -10.90
CA LYS A 48 1.09 15.94 -11.82
C LYS A 48 2.21 14.90 -11.66
N ILE A 49 3.47 15.33 -11.56
CA ILE A 49 4.63 14.44 -11.31
C ILE A 49 4.41 13.63 -10.02
N THR A 50 3.91 14.26 -8.96
CA THR A 50 3.67 13.60 -7.67
C THR A 50 2.59 12.53 -7.77
N LEU A 51 1.49 12.83 -8.47
CA LEU A 51 0.34 11.93 -8.57
C LEU A 51 0.59 10.73 -9.49
N GLU A 52 1.44 10.89 -10.50
CA GLU A 52 1.76 9.83 -11.47
C GLU A 52 2.97 8.98 -11.06
N ASP A 53 3.73 9.38 -10.03
CA ASP A 53 4.94 8.66 -9.63
C ASP A 53 4.64 7.29 -8.99
N SER A 54 5.24 6.24 -9.55
CA SER A 54 5.06 4.86 -9.12
C SER A 54 5.62 4.54 -7.72
N ALA A 55 6.66 5.25 -7.28
CA ALA A 55 7.27 5.12 -5.96
C ALA A 55 6.53 5.95 -4.88
N LEU A 56 5.56 6.75 -5.28
CA LEU A 56 4.60 7.39 -4.37
C LEU A 56 3.27 6.60 -4.30
N SER A 57 2.76 6.14 -5.44
CA SER A 57 1.44 5.48 -5.53
C SER A 57 1.40 4.02 -5.02
N SER A 58 2.53 3.32 -4.94
CA SER A 58 2.59 1.92 -4.46
C SER A 58 2.21 1.75 -2.98
N PHE A 59 2.26 2.81 -2.18
CA PHE A 59 1.74 2.80 -0.81
C PHE A 59 0.25 2.48 -0.78
N GLU A 60 -0.56 3.15 -1.61
CA GLU A 60 -2.02 3.01 -1.61
C GLU A 60 -2.44 1.57 -1.92
N LEU A 61 -1.71 0.91 -2.81
CA LEU A 61 -1.93 -0.49 -3.18
C LEU A 61 -1.67 -1.45 -2.03
N ASN A 62 -0.78 -1.13 -1.09
CA ASN A 62 -0.55 -1.98 0.09
C ASN A 62 -1.44 -1.56 1.28
N TYR A 63 -1.92 -0.31 1.28
CA TYR A 63 -2.83 0.22 2.29
C TYR A 63 -4.30 -0.17 2.06
N ASN A 64 -4.74 -0.25 0.81
CA ASN A 64 -6.08 -0.70 0.44
C ASN A 64 -6.15 -2.22 0.30
N GLU A 65 -6.66 -2.92 1.30
CA GLU A 65 -6.69 -4.39 1.34
C GLU A 65 -7.92 -5.02 0.64
N GLU A 66 -8.65 -4.19 -0.14
CA GLU A 66 -9.78 -4.38 -1.10
C GLU A 66 -10.98 -5.24 -0.64
N GLY A 67 -10.82 -6.17 0.30
CA GLY A 67 -11.89 -7.01 0.86
C GLY A 67 -11.48 -8.08 1.87
N MET A 68 -10.17 -8.30 2.10
CA MET A 68 -9.48 -9.38 2.88
C MET A 68 -8.59 -10.26 1.98
N MET A 69 -7.87 -9.65 1.03
CA MET A 69 -7.07 -10.36 0.01
C MET A 69 -7.83 -11.52 -0.67
N ASP A 70 -9.13 -11.31 -0.89
CA ASP A 70 -10.17 -12.23 -1.41
C ASP A 70 -10.17 -13.67 -0.86
N MET A 71 -11.23 -14.02 -0.12
CA MET A 71 -11.52 -15.25 0.67
C MET A 71 -11.40 -16.64 -0.02
N MET A 72 -10.65 -16.84 -1.11
CA MET A 72 -10.49 -18.14 -1.78
C MET A 72 -9.02 -18.51 -2.02
N SER A 73 -8.52 -19.46 -1.23
CA SER A 73 -7.98 -20.70 -1.78
C SER A 73 -8.37 -21.81 -0.80
N PRO A 74 -9.00 -22.92 -1.22
CA PRO A 74 -9.40 -24.01 -0.32
C PRO A 74 -8.20 -24.71 0.35
N MET A 75 -6.97 -24.25 0.10
CA MET A 75 -5.72 -24.72 0.70
C MET A 75 -4.88 -23.55 1.28
N GLY A 76 -5.49 -22.59 1.98
CA GLY A 76 -4.78 -21.52 2.68
C GLY A 76 -3.99 -22.03 3.90
N MET A 77 -2.73 -22.40 3.70
CA MET A 77 -1.78 -22.74 4.77
C MET A 77 -1.40 -21.51 5.60
N GLY A 78 -2.12 -21.31 6.70
CA GLY A 78 -1.69 -20.49 7.84
C GLY A 78 -2.29 -21.11 9.11
N LYS A 79 -1.53 -21.96 9.80
CA LYS A 79 -1.96 -22.51 11.09
C LYS A 79 -1.84 -21.41 12.14
N THR A 80 -2.95 -20.78 12.51
CA THR A 80 -3.07 -20.07 13.79
C THR A 80 -3.80 -20.98 14.78
N THR A 81 -3.26 -21.09 15.99
CA THR A 81 -3.77 -21.94 17.08
C THR A 81 -4.56 -21.11 18.09
N SER A 82 -5.88 -21.31 18.03
CA SER A 82 -6.92 -21.33 19.09
C SER A 82 -7.14 -20.20 20.11
N GLU A 83 -8.45 -19.91 20.31
CA GLU A 83 -9.21 -19.11 21.33
C GLU A 83 -9.95 -17.81 20.86
N ILE A 84 -11.12 -17.98 20.20
CA ILE A 84 -12.03 -16.92 19.69
C ILE A 84 -11.29 -15.79 18.94
N PHE A 85 -10.86 -16.10 17.71
CA PHE A 85 -9.89 -15.32 16.94
C PHE A 85 -10.54 -14.59 15.76
N PRO A 86 -10.32 -13.28 15.56
CA PRO A 86 -10.50 -12.69 14.23
C PRO A 86 -9.64 -13.51 13.25
N VAL A 87 -10.31 -14.21 12.34
CA VAL A 87 -9.65 -15.07 11.35
C VAL A 87 -8.87 -14.19 10.38
N LYS A 88 -9.40 -13.00 10.08
CA LYS A 88 -8.86 -12.04 9.12
C LYS A 88 -9.27 -10.60 9.48
N VAL A 89 -8.32 -9.66 9.36
CA VAL A 89 -8.55 -8.21 9.55
C VAL A 89 -7.96 -7.43 8.39
N GLY A 90 -8.72 -6.49 7.83
CA GLY A 90 -8.20 -5.66 6.76
C GLY A 90 -9.10 -4.54 6.27
N ARG A 91 -8.53 -3.58 5.56
CA ARG A 91 -9.20 -2.35 5.12
C ARG A 91 -9.72 -2.46 3.70
N LYS A 92 -10.90 -1.91 3.46
CA LYS A 92 -11.44 -1.66 2.12
C LYS A 92 -11.66 -0.16 1.94
N ILE A 93 -10.89 0.45 1.05
CA ILE A 93 -10.97 1.87 0.75
C ILE A 93 -12.08 2.10 -0.29
N THR A 94 -12.97 3.04 -0.01
CA THR A 94 -14.09 3.42 -0.89
C THR A 94 -13.78 4.68 -1.68
N SER A 95 -13.05 5.63 -1.08
CA SER A 95 -12.64 6.87 -1.73
C SER A 95 -11.28 7.33 -1.21
N VAL A 96 -10.56 8.04 -2.09
CA VAL A 96 -9.27 8.65 -1.80
C VAL A 96 -9.34 10.10 -2.25
N THR A 97 -9.17 11.04 -1.33
CA THR A 97 -8.98 12.44 -1.68
C THR A 97 -7.49 12.75 -1.61
N ARG A 98 -6.92 13.30 -2.69
CA ARG A 98 -5.50 13.66 -2.76
C ARG A 98 -5.37 15.18 -2.76
N THR A 99 -4.49 15.69 -1.92
CA THR A 99 -4.19 17.13 -1.87
C THR A 99 -2.68 17.28 -1.83
N PHE A 100 -2.14 17.99 -2.81
CA PHE A 100 -0.73 18.31 -2.86
C PHE A 100 -0.55 19.81 -2.63
N THR A 101 0.23 20.16 -1.61
CA THR A 101 0.55 21.55 -1.28
C THR A 101 2.03 21.80 -1.46
N ILE A 102 2.39 22.89 -2.14
CA ILE A 102 3.79 23.30 -2.28
C ILE A 102 4.12 24.18 -1.08
N THR A 103 5.07 23.73 -0.26
CA THR A 103 5.52 24.45 0.95
C THR A 103 6.65 25.42 0.62
N GLN A 104 7.52 25.06 -0.32
CA GLN A 104 8.63 25.88 -0.75
C GLN A 104 8.83 25.77 -2.25
N LEU A 105 9.02 26.90 -2.93
CA LEU A 105 9.37 26.96 -4.34
C LEU A 105 10.49 27.98 -4.53
N SER A 106 11.59 27.53 -5.14
CA SER A 106 12.69 28.36 -5.60
C SER A 106 12.95 28.09 -7.08
N ASP A 107 13.89 28.82 -7.67
CA ASP A 107 14.25 28.64 -9.08
C ASP A 107 14.86 27.26 -9.39
N THR A 108 15.39 26.55 -8.39
CA THR A 108 16.14 25.29 -8.58
C THR A 108 15.61 24.11 -7.76
N THR A 109 14.88 24.38 -6.69
CA THR A 109 14.33 23.37 -5.78
C THR A 109 12.89 23.69 -5.41
N ALA A 110 12.11 22.64 -5.16
CA ALA A 110 10.77 22.77 -4.61
C ALA A 110 10.55 21.71 -3.53
N GLU A 111 9.71 22.01 -2.56
CA GLU A 111 9.24 21.07 -1.55
C GLU A 111 7.71 21.12 -1.51
N GLY A 112 7.10 19.95 -1.35
CA GLY A 112 5.67 19.84 -1.19
C GLY A 112 5.27 18.74 -0.22
N ASN A 113 4.05 18.84 0.25
CA ASN A 113 3.42 17.90 1.16
C ASN A 113 2.20 17.29 0.45
N LEU A 114 2.22 15.96 0.31
CA LEU A 114 1.14 15.15 -0.21
C LEU A 114 0.32 14.62 0.97
N VAL A 115 -0.95 14.99 1.00
CA VAL A 115 -1.94 14.49 1.96
C VAL A 115 -2.96 13.65 1.21
N LEU A 116 -3.15 12.41 1.66
CA LEU A 116 -4.14 11.47 1.17
C LEU A 116 -5.14 11.23 2.29
N VAL A 117 -6.42 11.52 2.06
CA VAL A 117 -7.51 11.19 2.98
C VAL A 117 -8.23 9.97 2.45
N PHE A 118 -8.12 8.85 3.17
CA PHE A 118 -8.79 7.61 2.83
C PHE A 118 -10.07 7.49 3.65
N THR A 119 -11.19 7.26 2.95
CA THR A 119 -12.45 6.85 3.58
C THR A 119 -12.75 5.42 3.17
N GLY A 120 -13.20 4.61 4.12
CA GLY A 120 -13.46 3.20 3.86
C GLY A 120 -14.05 2.44 5.05
N ASN A 121 -13.96 1.12 4.97
CA ASN A 121 -14.41 0.21 6.03
C ASN A 121 -13.30 -0.75 6.44
N LEU A 122 -13.11 -0.93 7.75
CA LEU A 122 -12.33 -2.01 8.33
C LEU A 122 -13.23 -3.25 8.39
N LEU A 123 -12.79 -4.31 7.74
CA LEU A 123 -13.47 -5.60 7.67
C LEU A 123 -12.78 -6.57 8.63
N ILE A 124 -13.56 -7.18 9.52
CA ILE A 124 -13.09 -8.16 10.50
C ILE A 124 -13.89 -9.43 10.26
N GLY A 125 -13.23 -10.44 9.72
CA GLY A 125 -13.79 -11.79 9.56
C GLY A 125 -13.64 -12.57 10.85
N VAL A 126 -14.76 -12.96 11.44
CA VAL A 126 -14.80 -13.74 12.69
C VAL A 126 -15.44 -15.11 12.45
N THR A 127 -15.20 -16.02 13.38
CA THR A 127 -15.91 -17.30 13.51
C THR A 127 -16.53 -17.38 14.90
N LYS A 128 -17.78 -17.80 15.01
CA LYS A 128 -18.45 -18.07 16.29
C LYS A 128 -18.05 -19.41 16.89
N ASP A 129 -17.55 -20.32 16.05
CA ASP A 129 -17.02 -21.62 16.48
C ASP A 129 -15.49 -21.60 16.48
N PRO A 130 -14.83 -21.71 17.66
CA PRO A 130 -13.37 -21.70 17.76
C PRO A 130 -12.70 -22.94 17.14
N SER A 131 -13.47 -23.99 16.83
CA SER A 131 -12.98 -25.21 16.18
C SER A 131 -12.95 -25.10 14.64
N ILE A 132 -13.61 -24.09 14.07
CA ILE A 132 -13.74 -23.89 12.63
C ILE A 132 -12.85 -22.72 12.16
N LYS A 133 -12.12 -22.92 11.06
CA LYS A 133 -11.20 -21.90 10.48
C LYS A 133 -11.82 -21.06 9.36
N SER A 134 -13.09 -21.29 9.02
CA SER A 134 -13.81 -20.49 8.04
C SER A 134 -14.45 -19.27 8.70
N ILE A 135 -14.50 -18.16 7.97
CA ILE A 135 -15.21 -16.95 8.39
C ILE A 135 -16.71 -17.21 8.26
N ASP A 136 -17.46 -17.00 9.35
CA ASP A 136 -18.93 -17.10 9.35
C ASP A 136 -19.61 -15.72 9.33
N THR A 137 -18.92 -14.70 9.84
CA THR A 137 -19.44 -13.35 10.04
C THR A 137 -18.38 -12.33 9.67
N VAL A 138 -18.78 -11.26 8.99
CA VAL A 138 -17.90 -10.13 8.68
C VAL A 138 -18.46 -8.88 9.36
N ILE A 139 -17.69 -8.32 10.28
CA ILE A 139 -17.99 -7.03 10.91
C ILE A 139 -17.33 -5.95 10.06
N SER A 140 -18.10 -4.90 9.74
CA SER A 140 -17.63 -3.77 8.93
C SER A 140 -17.73 -2.48 9.73
N LYS A 141 -16.60 -1.79 9.91
CA LYS A 141 -16.54 -0.53 10.65
C LYS A 141 -16.06 0.61 9.76
N PRO A 142 -16.79 1.73 9.67
CA PRO A 142 -16.31 2.86 8.89
C PRO A 142 -15.04 3.45 9.53
N PHE A 143 -14.11 3.91 8.70
CA PHE A 143 -12.96 4.68 9.15
C PHE A 143 -12.65 5.83 8.18
N VAL A 144 -12.00 6.84 8.74
CA VAL A 144 -11.32 7.90 8.00
C VAL A 144 -9.90 7.99 8.53
N THR A 145 -8.93 7.99 7.62
CA THR A 145 -7.50 8.06 7.96
C THR A 145 -6.80 9.01 7.03
N THR A 146 -5.89 9.78 7.60
CA THR A 146 -5.04 10.71 6.86
C THR A 146 -3.67 10.09 6.72
N VAL A 147 -3.10 10.23 5.53
CA VAL A 147 -1.76 9.77 5.20
C VAL A 147 -0.98 10.92 4.60
N GLU A 148 0.21 11.15 5.11
CA GLU A 148 1.06 12.28 4.76
C GLU A 148 2.43 11.82 4.29
N ARG A 149 2.99 12.59 3.35
CA ARG A 149 4.35 12.39 2.83
C ARG A 149 4.91 13.70 2.31
N ASN A 150 6.18 13.97 2.58
CA ASN A 150 6.89 15.11 2.01
C ASN A 150 7.65 14.69 0.75
N VAL A 151 7.66 15.56 -0.26
CA VAL A 151 8.33 15.32 -1.55
C VAL A 151 9.22 16.52 -1.87
N LYS A 152 10.46 16.25 -2.27
CA LYS A 152 11.44 17.24 -2.70
C LYS A 152 11.69 17.09 -4.20
N PHE A 153 11.84 18.22 -4.86
CA PHE A 153 12.06 18.31 -6.30
C PHE A 153 13.31 19.10 -6.60
N VAL A 154 13.91 18.80 -7.74
CA VAL A 154 14.99 19.59 -8.32
C VAL A 154 14.66 19.93 -9.76
N LYS A 155 15.00 21.14 -10.16
CA LYS A 155 14.89 21.57 -11.55
C LYS A 155 16.05 20.99 -12.35
N VAL A 156 15.74 20.32 -13.46
CA VAL A 156 16.69 19.65 -14.36
C VAL A 156 16.76 20.28 -15.74
N ALA A 157 15.77 21.07 -16.11
CA ALA A 157 15.73 21.82 -17.37
C ALA A 157 14.98 23.13 -17.20
N ASN A 158 15.06 24.00 -18.21
CA ASN A 158 14.34 25.27 -18.25
C ASN A 158 13.75 25.47 -19.65
N THR A 159 12.72 24.68 -19.95
CA THR A 159 12.00 24.66 -21.23
C THR A 159 10.60 25.23 -21.06
N ASN A 160 9.90 25.43 -22.18
CA ASN A 160 8.48 25.80 -22.18
C ASN A 160 7.55 24.64 -21.79
N HIS A 161 8.10 23.48 -21.41
CA HIS A 161 7.37 22.30 -20.94
C HIS A 161 7.67 22.05 -19.46
N PRO A 162 6.88 22.63 -18.52
CA PRO A 162 7.11 22.54 -17.08
C PRO A 162 7.30 21.10 -16.54
N LEU A 163 6.60 20.09 -17.09
CA LEU A 163 6.78 18.69 -16.68
C LEU A 163 8.20 18.17 -16.85
N GLN A 164 8.89 18.61 -17.90
CA GLN A 164 10.25 18.15 -18.21
C GLN A 164 11.30 18.92 -17.42
N ASN A 165 10.91 20.04 -16.81
CA ASN A 165 11.82 20.89 -16.06
C ASN A 165 12.09 20.36 -14.66
N TRP A 166 11.21 19.53 -14.10
CA TRP A 166 11.28 19.11 -12.71
C TRP A 166 11.34 17.58 -12.59
N ARG A 167 12.03 17.11 -11.54
CA ARG A 167 11.98 15.71 -11.13
C ARG A 167 11.92 15.59 -9.62
N ILE A 168 11.35 14.50 -9.12
CA ILE A 168 11.45 14.11 -7.71
C ILE A 168 12.92 13.78 -7.41
N SER A 169 13.48 14.42 -6.39
CA SER A 169 14.84 14.15 -5.91
C SER A 169 14.82 13.18 -4.71
N ALA A 170 13.87 13.38 -3.81
CA ALA A 170 13.66 12.57 -2.63
C ALA A 170 12.20 12.65 -2.17
N SER A 171 11.76 11.62 -1.44
CA SER A 171 10.52 11.67 -0.68
C SER A 171 10.73 11.11 0.71
N SER A 172 9.94 11.59 1.67
CA SER A 172 9.94 11.07 3.03
C SER A 172 9.37 9.65 3.06
N LEU A 173 9.34 9.01 4.22
CA LEU A 173 8.46 7.87 4.43
C LEU A 173 7.02 8.36 4.56
N THR A 174 6.10 7.41 4.51
CA THR A 174 4.68 7.70 4.63
C THR A 174 4.26 7.58 6.10
N LYS A 175 3.59 8.60 6.64
CA LYS A 175 2.95 8.56 7.96
C LYS A 175 1.45 8.52 7.78
N GLY A 176 0.77 7.66 8.49
CA GLY A 176 -0.66 7.41 8.35
C GLY A 176 -1.31 7.02 9.65
N GLY A 177 -2.64 7.02 9.65
CA GLY A 177 -3.44 6.59 10.78
C GLY A 177 -4.70 7.42 10.96
N THR A 178 -5.46 7.05 11.97
CA THR A 178 -6.59 7.85 12.47
C THR A 178 -6.05 8.92 13.41
N ASN A 179 -6.76 10.02 13.59
CA ASN A 179 -6.36 11.10 14.51
C ASN A 179 -6.59 10.74 16.00
N SER A 180 -6.23 9.53 16.42
CA SER A 180 -6.30 9.08 17.82
C SER A 180 -4.91 9.10 18.44
N ALA A 181 -4.81 9.62 19.66
CA ALA A 181 -3.57 9.62 20.45
C ALA A 181 -3.37 8.30 21.22
N ASN A 182 -4.36 7.40 21.21
CA ASN A 182 -4.35 6.17 22.00
C ASN A 182 -3.39 5.11 21.44
N ILE A 183 -2.99 5.24 20.18
CA ILE A 183 -1.99 4.36 19.56
C ILE A 183 -1.12 5.14 18.58
N PHE A 184 0.20 4.96 18.65
CA PHE A 184 1.11 5.49 17.65
C PHE A 184 2.39 4.68 17.54
N ILE A 185 2.93 4.60 16.32
CA ILE A 185 4.26 4.05 16.07
C ILE A 185 5.31 5.08 16.52
N LYS A 186 6.25 4.66 17.38
CA LYS A 186 7.38 5.47 17.88
C LYS A 186 8.59 5.36 16.95
N SER A 187 8.89 4.14 16.54
CA SER A 187 10.00 3.88 15.63
C SER A 187 9.86 2.56 14.88
N ILE A 188 10.56 2.50 13.74
CA ILE A 188 10.75 1.28 12.97
C ILE A 188 12.25 1.05 12.82
N THR A 189 12.68 -0.17 13.09
CA THR A 189 14.02 -0.66 12.75
C THR A 189 13.89 -1.70 11.65
N VAL A 190 14.48 -1.43 10.48
CA VAL A 190 14.52 -2.37 9.36
C VAL A 190 15.91 -2.99 9.29
N LYS A 191 15.99 -4.31 9.45
CA LYS A 191 17.22 -5.10 9.35
C LYS A 191 17.27 -5.74 7.96
N LEU A 192 18.22 -5.29 7.15
CA LEU A 192 18.41 -5.75 5.78
C LEU A 192 19.23 -7.05 5.75
N PRO A 193 19.09 -7.88 4.69
CA PRO A 193 19.91 -9.08 4.52
C PRO A 193 21.42 -8.82 4.47
N SER A 194 21.83 -7.59 4.12
CA SER A 194 23.24 -7.17 4.13
C SER A 194 23.84 -7.09 5.55
N GLY A 195 23.01 -7.11 6.59
CA GLY A 195 23.39 -6.81 7.98
C GLY A 195 23.23 -5.34 8.34
N ASP A 196 22.85 -4.47 7.40
CA ASP A 196 22.59 -3.07 7.68
C ASP A 196 21.27 -2.90 8.44
N GLU A 197 21.27 -1.98 9.41
CA GLU A 197 20.08 -1.61 10.16
C GLU A 197 19.69 -0.16 9.87
N ILE A 198 18.39 0.04 9.62
CA ILE A 198 17.81 1.36 9.36
C ILE A 198 16.83 1.68 10.47
N LEU A 199 17.20 2.60 11.36
CA LEU A 199 16.32 3.15 12.38
C LEU A 199 15.60 4.41 11.86
N ILE A 200 14.28 4.42 11.99
CA ILE A 200 13.40 5.53 11.66
C ILE A 200 12.58 5.88 12.91
N THR A 201 12.72 7.11 13.40
CA THR A 201 11.92 7.65 14.51
C THR A 201 10.90 8.70 14.07
N ASP A 202 11.10 9.28 12.88
CA ASP A 202 10.17 10.24 12.28
C ASP A 202 10.07 9.98 10.76
N PRO A 203 8.94 9.46 10.27
CA PRO A 203 8.78 9.13 8.86
C PRO A 203 8.74 10.36 7.95
N LEU A 204 8.25 11.51 8.43
CA LEU A 204 8.09 12.71 7.61
C LEU A 204 9.41 13.48 7.44
N ASN A 205 10.35 13.28 8.37
CA ASN A 205 11.70 13.84 8.32
C ASN A 205 12.77 12.85 7.82
N TYR A 206 12.39 11.60 7.52
CA TYR A 206 13.30 10.60 6.96
C TYR A 206 13.18 10.56 5.43
N TYR A 207 14.12 11.18 4.72
CA TYR A 207 14.09 11.26 3.25
C TYR A 207 14.91 10.16 2.57
N LEU A 208 14.32 9.58 1.53
CA LEU A 208 14.93 8.61 0.63
C LEU A 208 15.00 9.17 -0.79
N SER A 209 16.17 9.07 -1.42
CA SER A 209 16.42 9.56 -2.77
C SER A 209 15.99 8.57 -3.84
N HIS A 210 15.42 9.12 -4.92
CA HIS A 210 14.93 8.37 -6.09
C HIS A 210 15.99 8.24 -7.20
N GLY A 211 17.24 8.66 -6.96
CA GLY A 211 18.30 8.60 -7.97
C GLY A 211 19.71 8.61 -7.40
N LEU A 212 20.70 8.82 -8.28
CA LEU A 212 22.09 8.98 -7.90
C LEU A 212 22.27 10.31 -7.17
N GLY A 213 22.68 10.25 -5.91
CA GLY A 213 22.87 11.42 -5.06
C GLY A 213 23.57 11.05 -3.74
N ARG A 214 23.93 12.08 -2.97
CA ARG A 214 24.57 11.92 -1.64
C ARG A 214 23.57 11.63 -0.50
N MET A 215 22.28 11.58 -0.81
CA MET A 215 21.22 11.27 0.16
C MET A 215 21.06 9.77 0.35
N LYS A 216 20.39 9.38 1.45
CA LYS A 216 20.03 7.98 1.70
C LYS A 216 19.21 7.44 0.54
N GLN A 217 19.63 6.34 -0.08
CA GLN A 217 18.91 5.74 -1.19
C GLN A 217 17.77 4.86 -0.66
N ILE A 218 16.72 4.70 -1.47
CA ILE A 218 15.69 3.68 -1.19
C ILE A 218 16.40 2.33 -1.07
N PRO A 219 16.18 1.58 0.02
CA PRO A 219 16.84 0.30 0.25
C PRO A 219 16.59 -0.68 -0.89
N ILE A 220 17.67 -1.33 -1.32
CA ILE A 220 17.64 -2.35 -2.36
C ILE A 220 17.70 -3.71 -1.66
N VAL A 221 16.73 -4.55 -1.96
CA VAL A 221 16.62 -5.90 -1.44
C VAL A 221 16.64 -6.85 -2.63
N SER A 222 17.47 -7.89 -2.58
CA SER A 222 17.46 -8.87 -3.67
C SER A 222 16.17 -9.68 -3.68
N GLN A 223 15.82 -10.21 -4.84
CA GLN A 223 14.66 -11.10 -4.99
C GLN A 223 14.66 -12.22 -3.93
N ASN A 224 13.50 -12.48 -3.35
CA ASN A 224 13.27 -13.57 -2.40
C ASN A 224 14.15 -13.52 -1.13
N GLN A 225 14.76 -12.39 -0.79
CA GLN A 225 15.49 -12.20 0.46
C GLN A 225 14.57 -11.81 1.61
N ASP A 226 14.97 -12.19 2.82
CA ASP A 226 14.20 -11.91 4.03
C ASP A 226 14.63 -10.59 4.67
N VAL A 227 13.66 -9.72 4.91
CA VAL A 227 13.84 -8.44 5.60
C VAL A 227 13.11 -8.51 6.93
N THR A 228 13.80 -8.21 8.02
CA THR A 228 13.22 -8.19 9.36
C THR A 228 12.90 -6.77 9.76
N VAL A 229 11.71 -6.58 10.31
CA VAL A 229 11.21 -5.28 10.75
C VAL A 229 10.83 -5.39 12.21
N GLU A 230 11.36 -4.48 13.01
CA GLU A 230 10.99 -4.27 14.41
C GLU A 230 10.27 -2.93 14.52
N VAL A 231 9.19 -2.92 15.28
CA VAL A 231 8.33 -1.74 15.44
C VAL A 231 8.13 -1.51 16.92
N GLU A 232 8.48 -0.32 17.37
CA GLU A 232 8.13 0.17 18.70
C GLU A 232 6.86 1.00 18.58
N ILE A 233 5.85 0.66 19.37
CA ILE A 233 4.60 1.40 19.45
C ILE A 233 4.35 1.86 20.88
N HIS A 234 3.56 2.91 21.01
CA HIS A 234 2.86 3.25 22.23
C HIS A 234 1.38 2.92 22.08
N SER A 235 0.78 2.30 23.08
CA SER A 235 -0.65 2.02 23.18
C SER A 235 -1.14 2.37 24.59
N ALA A 236 -2.24 3.10 24.68
CA ALA A 236 -2.90 3.42 25.95
C ALA A 236 -3.55 2.20 26.62
N TYR A 237 -3.58 1.05 25.92
CA TYR A 237 -4.25 -0.17 26.37
C TYR A 237 -3.24 -1.21 26.82
N ALA A 238 -3.52 -1.85 27.96
CA ALA A 238 -2.65 -2.88 28.54
C ALA A 238 -2.62 -4.19 27.73
N SER A 239 -3.66 -4.49 26.95
CA SER A 239 -3.73 -5.70 26.13
C SER A 239 -2.78 -5.65 24.94
N GLU A 240 -2.26 -6.79 24.46
CA GLU A 240 -1.48 -6.86 23.21
C GLU A 240 -2.24 -6.19 22.06
N ASP A 241 -1.58 -5.34 21.28
CA ASP A 241 -2.15 -4.69 20.10
C ASP A 241 -2.03 -5.57 18.85
N PHE A 242 -2.90 -5.33 17.88
CA PHE A 242 -2.81 -5.96 16.57
C PHE A 242 -1.90 -5.13 15.66
N VAL A 243 -0.69 -5.62 15.49
CA VAL A 243 0.29 -5.03 14.57
C VAL A 243 0.44 -5.95 13.36
N SER A 244 0.38 -5.38 12.17
CA SER A 244 0.45 -6.12 10.92
C SER A 244 1.33 -5.42 9.88
N LEU A 245 1.88 -6.22 8.97
CA LEU A 245 2.67 -5.80 7.84
C LEU A 245 1.99 -6.27 6.55
N THR A 246 1.70 -5.34 5.66
CA THR A 246 1.20 -5.62 4.30
C THR A 246 2.24 -5.17 3.27
N TYR A 247 2.61 -6.07 2.36
CA TYR A 247 3.69 -5.84 1.39
C TYR A 247 3.46 -6.59 0.08
N GLY A 248 4.22 -6.24 -0.97
CA GLY A 248 4.32 -7.03 -2.20
C GLY A 248 3.45 -6.54 -3.37
N ALA A 249 2.51 -5.61 -3.17
CA ALA A 249 1.85 -4.94 -4.29
C ALA A 249 2.79 -3.90 -4.90
N GLY A 250 3.01 -3.99 -6.21
CA GLY A 250 3.73 -3.00 -7.01
C GLY A 250 2.79 -2.30 -7.97
N PHE A 251 3.22 -1.17 -8.54
CA PHE A 251 2.41 -0.37 -9.48
C PHE A 251 1.81 -1.19 -10.64
N HIS A 252 2.61 -2.08 -11.23
CA HIS A 252 2.21 -2.92 -12.36
C HIS A 252 1.63 -4.29 -11.96
N ASN A 253 1.71 -4.68 -10.69
CA ASN A 253 1.30 -6.00 -10.24
C ASN A 253 0.65 -5.94 -8.84
N LYS A 254 -0.68 -6.03 -8.83
CA LYS A 254 -1.50 -6.06 -7.62
C LYS A 254 -1.65 -7.46 -7.00
N MET A 255 -1.19 -8.52 -7.67
CA MET A 255 -1.56 -9.91 -7.34
C MET A 255 -0.70 -10.57 -6.24
N ASN A 256 0.48 -10.03 -5.92
CA ASN A 256 1.45 -10.67 -5.02
C ASN A 256 1.51 -10.01 -3.62
N ARG A 257 0.38 -9.47 -3.16
CA ARG A 257 0.31 -8.81 -1.85
C ARG A 257 0.12 -9.86 -0.75
N ALA A 258 0.91 -9.75 0.30
CA ALA A 258 0.85 -10.59 1.49
C ALA A 258 0.66 -9.75 2.74
N LYS A 259 0.00 -10.32 3.76
CA LYS A 259 -0.17 -9.71 5.08
C LYS A 259 0.35 -10.65 6.16
N ARG A 260 1.10 -10.12 7.12
CA ARG A 260 1.63 -10.87 8.27
C ARG A 260 1.32 -10.14 9.57
N LYS A 261 0.93 -10.87 10.61
CA LYS A 261 0.79 -10.32 11.98
C LYS A 261 2.19 -10.29 12.63
N PHE A 262 2.57 -9.21 13.28
CA PHE A 262 3.80 -9.19 14.06
C PHE A 262 3.68 -10.06 15.33
N VAL A 263 4.84 -10.46 15.85
CA VAL A 263 4.97 -11.14 17.14
C VAL A 263 5.45 -10.13 18.17
N LEU A 264 4.80 -10.08 19.33
CA LEU A 264 5.24 -9.25 20.45
C LEU A 264 6.57 -9.79 21.00
N LEU A 265 7.58 -8.95 21.08
CA LEU A 265 8.89 -9.27 21.67
C LEU A 265 8.99 -8.80 23.12
N SER A 266 8.51 -7.59 23.41
CA SER A 266 8.56 -7.00 24.75
C SER A 266 7.43 -6.02 24.99
N ASP A 267 7.01 -5.93 26.25
CA ASP A 267 6.04 -4.96 26.77
C ASP A 267 6.59 -4.42 28.08
N ASP A 268 6.69 -3.10 28.21
CA ASP A 268 7.20 -2.46 29.42
C ASP A 268 6.13 -2.24 30.51
N GLY A 269 4.87 -2.58 30.23
CA GLY A 269 3.73 -2.38 31.12
C GLY A 269 3.29 -0.91 31.27
N LEU A 270 3.99 0.03 30.63
CA LEU A 270 3.68 1.46 30.57
C LEU A 270 3.10 1.87 29.20
N GLY A 271 2.76 0.87 28.37
CA GLY A 271 2.17 1.05 27.06
C GLY A 271 3.18 1.05 25.92
N ASN A 272 4.49 0.95 26.17
CA ASN A 272 5.47 0.78 25.10
C ASN A 272 5.67 -0.71 24.80
N LYS A 273 5.47 -1.07 23.54
CA LYS A 273 5.53 -2.45 23.08
C LYS A 273 6.40 -2.55 21.85
N VAL A 274 7.19 -3.62 21.78
CA VAL A 274 8.07 -3.91 20.64
C VAL A 274 7.58 -5.16 19.95
N TYR A 275 7.40 -5.05 18.65
CA TYR A 275 6.89 -6.10 17.77
C TYR A 275 7.94 -6.42 16.70
N SER A 276 8.05 -7.69 16.30
CA SER A 276 8.93 -8.10 15.20
C SER A 276 8.23 -8.97 14.16
N GLN A 277 8.60 -8.78 12.90
CA GLN A 277 8.17 -9.61 11.78
C GLN A 277 9.20 -9.60 10.66
N THR A 278 9.36 -10.76 10.03
CA THR A 278 10.17 -10.94 8.83
C THR A 278 9.25 -11.13 7.63
N TYR A 279 9.56 -10.44 6.52
CA TYR A 279 8.90 -10.65 5.24
C TYR A 279 9.90 -11.02 4.16
N ARG A 280 9.44 -11.80 3.19
CA ARG A 280 10.24 -12.20 2.05
C ARG A 280 9.97 -11.25 0.89
N ALA A 281 11.01 -10.59 0.38
CA ALA A 281 10.92 -9.69 -0.76
C ALA A 281 10.39 -10.42 -2.00
N ASN A 282 9.75 -9.66 -2.89
CA ASN A 282 9.07 -10.22 -4.06
C ASN A 282 10.09 -10.89 -5.01
N SER A 283 9.62 -11.84 -5.83
CA SER A 283 10.43 -12.43 -6.90
C SER A 283 10.55 -11.52 -8.12
N PHE A 284 9.69 -10.51 -8.23
CA PHE A 284 9.68 -9.56 -9.35
C PHE A 284 10.42 -8.28 -8.98
N MET A 285 11.22 -7.77 -9.91
CA MET A 285 11.89 -6.48 -9.76
C MET A 285 10.87 -5.34 -9.79
N GLY A 286 11.15 -4.28 -9.01
CA GLY A 286 10.29 -3.09 -9.00
C GLY A 286 10.33 -2.30 -7.71
N TYR A 287 9.49 -1.27 -7.65
CA TYR A 287 9.26 -0.44 -6.46
C TYR A 287 8.07 -0.98 -5.68
N PHE A 288 8.25 -1.12 -4.38
CA PHE A 288 7.25 -1.67 -3.47
C PHE A 288 7.22 -0.87 -2.17
N HIS A 289 6.11 -0.99 -1.43
CA HIS A 289 6.00 -0.50 -0.06
C HIS A 289 5.68 -1.64 0.89
N ALA A 290 6.39 -1.62 2.02
CA ALA A 290 6.00 -2.31 3.23
C ALA A 290 5.14 -1.34 4.05
N VAL A 291 3.91 -1.71 4.34
CA VAL A 291 2.96 -0.91 5.13
C VAL A 291 2.77 -1.60 6.46
N ILE A 292 3.16 -0.90 7.52
CA ILE A 292 2.96 -1.34 8.90
C ILE A 292 1.71 -0.66 9.42
N ASP A 293 0.87 -1.41 10.11
CA ASP A 293 -0.36 -0.94 10.68
C ASP A 293 -0.51 -1.48 12.10
N ALA A 294 -0.73 -0.58 13.06
CA ALA A 294 -0.92 -0.88 14.47
C ALA A 294 -2.33 -0.43 14.90
N MET A 295 -3.09 -1.36 15.47
CA MET A 295 -4.44 -1.14 16.00
C MET A 295 -4.57 -1.70 17.40
N PRO A 296 -5.24 -1.01 18.34
CA PRO A 296 -5.60 -1.59 19.62
C PRO A 296 -6.48 -2.82 19.45
N THR A 297 -6.31 -3.83 20.29
CA THR A 297 -7.08 -5.09 20.18
C THR A 297 -8.59 -4.88 20.27
N GLN A 298 -9.05 -3.88 21.03
CA GLN A 298 -10.48 -3.54 21.12
C GLN A 298 -11.08 -3.11 19.77
N VAL A 299 -10.29 -2.49 18.87
CA VAL A 299 -10.76 -2.13 17.51
C VAL A 299 -11.19 -3.38 16.74
N ILE A 300 -10.63 -4.54 17.09
CA ILE A 300 -10.89 -5.81 16.40
C ILE A 300 -11.89 -6.67 17.16
N LYS A 301 -11.86 -6.65 18.50
CA LYS A 301 -12.68 -7.55 19.33
C LYS A 301 -14.03 -6.99 19.74
N ASP A 302 -14.17 -5.68 19.85
CA ASP A 302 -15.44 -5.00 20.17
C ASP A 302 -16.03 -4.49 18.86
N ASP A 303 -17.26 -4.83 18.51
CA ASP A 303 -17.90 -4.42 17.26
C ASP A 303 -18.37 -2.95 17.26
N THR A 304 -18.47 -2.33 18.43
CA THR A 304 -18.89 -0.93 18.62
C THR A 304 -17.72 0.05 18.74
N ALA A 305 -16.52 -0.43 19.12
CA ALA A 305 -15.36 0.41 19.27
C ALA A 305 -14.98 1.13 17.95
N PRO A 306 -14.70 2.46 17.99
CA PRO A 306 -14.29 3.19 16.79
C PRO A 306 -12.95 2.67 16.27
N VAL A 307 -12.70 2.84 14.96
CA VAL A 307 -11.42 2.44 14.38
C VAL A 307 -10.33 3.42 14.83
N GLU A 308 -9.35 2.89 15.53
CA GLU A 308 -8.11 3.59 15.91
C GLU A 308 -6.92 2.86 15.29
N SER A 309 -6.03 3.60 14.65
CA SER A 309 -4.86 3.01 14.00
C SER A 309 -3.73 4.00 13.78
N SER A 310 -2.50 3.48 13.75
CA SER A 310 -1.30 4.18 13.31
C SER A 310 -0.59 3.35 12.27
N ALA A 311 -0.21 3.96 11.15
CA ALA A 311 0.36 3.24 10.03
C ALA A 311 1.55 3.97 9.42
N TRP A 312 2.65 3.27 9.14
CA TRP A 312 3.82 3.85 8.48
C TRP A 312 4.13 3.05 7.21
N GLY A 313 4.54 3.74 6.16
CA GLY A 313 4.91 3.14 4.87
C GLY A 313 6.40 3.30 4.59
N PHE A 314 7.05 2.18 4.30
CA PHE A 314 8.47 2.10 3.98
C PHE A 314 8.68 1.62 2.54
N PRO A 315 9.24 2.46 1.65
CA PRO A 315 9.54 2.04 0.29
C PRO A 315 10.80 1.18 0.24
N TYR A 316 10.82 0.20 -0.67
CA TYR A 316 12.01 -0.58 -1.00
C TYR A 316 12.01 -0.95 -2.49
N ILE A 317 13.19 -1.25 -3.02
CA ILE A 317 13.37 -1.70 -4.40
C ILE A 317 13.77 -3.18 -4.38
N VAL A 318 13.12 -3.98 -5.22
CA VAL A 318 13.57 -5.34 -5.51
C VAL A 318 14.43 -5.34 -6.77
N LYS A 319 15.65 -5.89 -6.68
CA LYS A 319 16.56 -6.08 -7.82
C LYS A 319 17.07 -7.52 -7.92
#